data_AF-A0A832M088-F1
#
_entry.id   AF-A0A832M088-F1
#
_cell.length_a   1.000
_cell.length_b   1.000
_cell.length_c   1.000
_cell.angle_alpha   90.00
_cell.angle_beta   90.00
_cell.angle_gamma   90.00
#
_symmetry.space_group_name_H-M   'P 1'
#
loop_
_entity.id
_entity.type
_entity.pdbx_description
1 polymer ?
#
loop_
_entity_poly.entity_id
_entity_poly.type
_entity_poly.pdbx_seq_one_letter_code
_entity_poly.pdbx_strand_id
1 'polypeptide(L)'
;MKTTNVNQLLAWATTRYGLLLVRIDAIHLNKSIPTIEWSAVAADWKQQWSGRERKAAALKLSEQHSLSLLTLYLGDGCRHPEALTIAVGNNKESKPKRLVPEMIAAAYECGYGKLLDAIRCEKWSMLKKLTPQEDPVHAEFAGYRFWLIFGREHFTLRARCLLKSEEAANTLARALARAGVQARVRVCTQGERKYWLVELSGREILKLAER
;
A
#
# COMPACT_ATOMS: atom_id res chain seq x y z
N MET A 1 -24.43 7.95 13.66
CA MET A 1 -23.77 6.82 12.97
C MET A 1 -24.16 5.54 13.68
N LYS A 2 -24.30 4.44 12.95
CA LYS A 2 -24.49 3.09 13.49
C LYS A 2 -23.43 2.16 12.89
N THR A 3 -22.76 1.35 13.70
CA THR A 3 -21.70 0.44 13.21
C THR A 3 -21.46 -0.71 14.19
N THR A 4 -21.07 -1.87 13.66
CA THR A 4 -20.54 -3.00 14.47
C THR A 4 -19.02 -2.97 14.58
N ASN A 5 -18.35 -2.01 13.94
CA ASN A 5 -16.91 -1.86 13.94
C ASN A 5 -16.47 -0.72 14.87
N VAL A 6 -15.84 -1.06 16.00
CA VAL A 6 -15.38 -0.08 16.99
C VAL A 6 -14.37 0.93 16.43
N ASN A 7 -13.56 0.54 15.45
CA ASN A 7 -12.60 1.46 14.83
C ASN A 7 -13.30 2.53 13.99
N GLN A 8 -14.44 2.21 13.36
CA GLN A 8 -15.27 3.22 12.70
C GLN A 8 -15.88 4.19 13.72
N LEU A 9 -16.32 3.68 14.88
CA LEU A 9 -16.80 4.50 16.00
C LEU A 9 -15.73 5.51 16.47
N LEU A 10 -14.52 5.04 16.74
CA LEU A 10 -13.41 5.88 17.20
C LEU A 10 -12.97 6.90 16.13
N ALA A 11 -12.84 6.49 14.87
CA ALA A 11 -12.50 7.41 13.77
C ALA A 11 -13.58 8.48 13.57
N TRP A 12 -14.85 8.13 13.71
CA TRP A 12 -15.96 9.07 13.61
C TRP A 12 -15.99 10.05 14.79
N ALA A 13 -15.67 9.58 16.00
CA ALA A 13 -15.62 10.38 17.22
C ALA A 13 -14.46 11.38 17.20
N THR A 14 -13.27 10.97 16.76
CA THR A 14 -12.07 11.82 16.72
C THR A 14 -12.15 13.00 15.75
N THR A 15 -13.08 12.97 14.80
CA THR A 15 -13.25 14.02 13.78
C THR A 15 -14.39 15.00 14.09
N ARG A 16 -15.06 14.88 15.24
CA ARG A 16 -16.19 15.73 15.64
C ARG A 16 -15.94 16.39 16.97
N TYR A 17 -16.25 17.67 17.06
CA TYR A 17 -16.14 18.44 18.30
C TYR A 17 -17.43 18.40 19.12
N GLY A 18 -17.29 18.74 20.41
CA GLY A 18 -18.39 18.89 21.35
C GLY A 18 -18.86 17.57 21.96
N LEU A 19 -20.14 17.54 22.36
CA LEU A 19 -20.78 16.44 23.05
C LEU A 19 -21.02 15.26 22.11
N LEU A 20 -20.33 14.15 22.39
CA LEU A 20 -20.51 12.86 21.73
C LEU A 20 -21.35 11.95 22.65
N LEU A 21 -22.52 11.54 22.17
CA LEU A 21 -23.40 10.57 22.82
C LEU A 21 -23.20 9.22 22.14
N VAL A 22 -22.67 8.25 22.88
CA VAL A 22 -22.41 6.88 22.39
C VAL A 22 -23.28 5.91 23.19
N ARG A 23 -23.95 4.99 22.50
CA ARG A 23 -24.73 3.92 23.13
C ARG A 23 -24.59 2.60 22.37
N ILE A 24 -24.87 1.51 23.06
CA ILE A 24 -24.99 0.17 22.47
C ILE A 24 -26.46 -0.02 22.06
N ASP A 25 -26.72 -0.23 20.78
CA ASP A 25 -28.08 -0.46 20.26
C ASP A 25 -28.45 -1.94 20.32
N ALA A 26 -27.48 -2.84 20.05
CA ALA A 26 -27.71 -4.28 20.03
C ALA A 26 -26.43 -5.08 20.30
N ILE A 27 -26.61 -6.34 20.70
CA ILE A 27 -25.55 -7.34 20.74
C ILE A 27 -26.00 -8.51 19.87
N HIS A 28 -25.28 -8.77 18.79
CA HIS A 28 -25.56 -9.88 17.88
C HIS A 28 -24.73 -11.08 18.29
N LEU A 29 -25.39 -12.16 18.72
CA LEU A 29 -24.75 -13.43 19.05
C LEU A 29 -24.55 -14.25 17.77
N ASN A 30 -23.46 -13.99 17.05
CA ASN A 30 -23.11 -14.76 15.85
C ASN A 30 -22.41 -16.08 16.24
N LYS A 31 -22.42 -17.07 15.33
CA LYS A 31 -21.85 -18.42 15.54
C LYS A 31 -20.37 -18.44 15.96
N SER A 32 -19.58 -17.44 15.58
CA SER A 32 -18.14 -17.39 15.85
C SER A 32 -17.79 -16.37 16.94
N ILE A 33 -18.21 -15.11 16.77
CA ILE A 33 -17.88 -14.02 17.68
C ILE A 33 -19.10 -13.11 17.82
N PRO A 34 -19.55 -12.82 19.06
CA PRO A 34 -20.55 -11.80 19.30
C PRO A 34 -20.10 -10.43 18.78
N THR A 35 -20.97 -9.71 18.07
CA THR A 35 -20.67 -8.35 17.61
C THR A 35 -21.59 -7.35 18.28
N ILE A 36 -21.01 -6.28 18.80
CA ILE A 36 -21.75 -5.19 19.44
C ILE A 36 -22.07 -4.14 18.38
N GLU A 37 -23.33 -3.75 18.28
CA GLU A 37 -23.78 -2.65 17.44
C GLU A 37 -23.80 -1.35 18.25
N TRP A 38 -23.01 -0.39 17.80
CA TRP A 38 -22.85 0.91 18.41
C TRP A 38 -23.62 1.96 17.63
N SER A 39 -24.24 2.88 18.36
CA SER A 39 -24.76 4.12 17.82
C SER A 39 -24.08 5.31 18.47
N ALA A 40 -23.72 6.30 17.66
CA ALA A 40 -23.13 7.55 18.12
C ALA A 40 -23.76 8.77 17.45
N VAL A 41 -23.99 9.81 18.26
CA VAL A 41 -24.52 11.11 17.85
C VAL A 41 -23.59 12.20 18.39
N ALA A 42 -23.30 13.20 17.58
CA ALA A 42 -22.47 14.34 17.94
C ALA A 42 -23.43 15.52 18.02
N ALA A 43 -23.90 15.81 19.23
CA ALA A 43 -25.03 16.71 19.46
C ALA A 43 -24.70 18.14 19.00
N ASP A 44 -23.45 18.56 19.18
CA ASP A 44 -22.99 19.90 18.83
C ASP A 44 -22.47 20.01 17.39
N TRP A 45 -22.31 18.89 16.69
CA TRP A 45 -21.79 18.88 15.33
C TRP A 45 -22.84 19.38 14.34
N LYS A 46 -22.63 20.60 13.82
CA LYS A 46 -23.43 21.14 12.72
C LYS A 46 -22.90 20.59 11.39
N GLN A 47 -23.69 19.75 10.73
CA GLN A 47 -23.33 19.23 9.41
C GLN A 47 -23.26 20.36 8.38
N GLN A 48 -22.04 20.74 8.00
CA GLN A 48 -21.78 21.79 7.00
C GLN A 48 -22.30 21.44 5.60
N TRP A 49 -22.23 20.15 5.24
CA TRP A 49 -22.53 19.65 3.90
C TRP A 49 -23.85 18.87 3.87
N SER A 50 -24.97 19.58 4.05
CA SER A 50 -26.32 19.03 3.86
C SER A 50 -26.73 19.12 2.38
N GLY A 51 -27.36 18.07 1.85
CA GLY A 51 -27.79 18.00 0.44
C GLY A 51 -26.75 17.41 -0.51
N ARG A 52 -27.21 17.00 -1.71
CA ARG A 52 -26.41 16.26 -2.70
C ARG A 52 -25.28 17.11 -3.29
N GLU A 53 -25.57 18.35 -3.66
CA GLU A 53 -24.59 19.26 -4.28
C GLU A 53 -23.44 19.61 -3.33
N ARG A 54 -23.76 19.91 -2.07
CA ARG A 54 -22.75 20.21 -1.05
C ARG A 54 -21.88 18.99 -0.74
N LYS A 55 -22.46 17.78 -0.71
CA LYS A 55 -21.68 16.54 -0.60
C LYS A 55 -20.75 16.33 -1.79
N ALA A 56 -21.20 16.63 -3.01
CA ALA A 56 -20.34 16.55 -4.19
C ALA A 56 -19.20 17.59 -4.15
N ALA A 57 -19.47 18.81 -3.67
CA ALA A 57 -18.45 19.82 -3.46
C ALA A 57 -17.43 19.40 -2.39
N ALA A 58 -17.90 18.83 -1.27
CA ALA A 58 -17.04 18.29 -0.23
C ALA A 58 -16.16 17.13 -0.74
N LEU A 59 -16.70 16.26 -1.60
CA LEU A 59 -15.94 15.21 -2.25
C LEU A 59 -14.83 15.80 -3.13
N LYS A 60 -15.15 16.77 -3.99
CA LYS A 60 -14.14 17.46 -4.81
C LYS A 60 -13.06 18.14 -3.96
N LEU A 61 -13.44 18.75 -2.83
CA LEU A 61 -12.48 19.34 -1.90
C LEU A 61 -11.60 18.27 -1.24
N SER A 62 -12.19 17.12 -0.89
CA SER A 62 -11.44 16.02 -0.27
C SER A 62 -10.37 15.46 -1.20
N GLU A 63 -10.60 15.45 -2.51
CA GLU A 63 -9.64 14.99 -3.52
C GLU A 63 -8.38 15.86 -3.58
N GLN A 64 -8.43 17.09 -3.05
CA GLN A 64 -7.31 18.03 -3.03
C GLN A 64 -6.37 17.80 -1.84
N HIS A 65 -6.78 17.02 -0.83
CA HIS A 65 -6.03 16.82 0.40
C HIS A 65 -5.86 15.35 0.76
N SER A 66 -4.61 14.91 0.92
CA SER A 66 -4.27 13.50 1.15
C SER A 66 -4.86 12.95 2.46
N LEU A 67 -4.95 13.76 3.53
CA LEU A 67 -5.61 13.37 4.78
C LEU A 67 -7.13 13.21 4.63
N SER A 68 -7.76 14.03 3.80
CA SER A 68 -9.19 13.94 3.53
C SER A 68 -9.51 12.67 2.73
N LEU A 69 -8.72 12.37 1.71
CA LEU A 69 -8.80 11.10 0.97
C LEU A 69 -8.55 9.88 1.87
N LEU A 70 -7.57 9.96 2.76
CA LEU A 70 -7.32 8.91 3.75
C LEU A 70 -8.52 8.69 4.65
N THR A 71 -9.12 9.77 5.15
CA THR A 71 -10.31 9.71 6.01
C THR A 71 -11.48 9.05 5.28
N LEU A 72 -11.72 9.42 4.02
CA LEU A 72 -12.74 8.79 3.18
C LEU A 72 -12.46 7.30 2.96
N TYR A 73 -11.23 6.92 2.66
CA TYR A 73 -10.87 5.52 2.48
C TYR A 73 -11.04 4.70 3.77
N LEU A 74 -10.64 5.23 4.92
CA LEU A 74 -10.79 4.52 6.19
C LEU A 74 -12.27 4.33 6.56
N GLY A 75 -13.11 5.34 6.32
CA GLY A 75 -14.57 5.24 6.50
C GLY A 75 -15.22 4.31 5.48
N ASP A 76 -15.25 4.75 4.22
CA ASP A 76 -16.08 4.24 3.12
C ASP A 76 -15.28 3.42 2.09
N GLY A 77 -13.98 3.25 2.30
CA GLY A 77 -13.12 2.48 1.42
C GLY A 77 -13.36 0.97 1.48
N CYS A 78 -13.19 0.32 0.33
CA CYS A 78 -13.18 -1.12 0.19
C CYS A 78 -11.75 -1.66 0.31
N ARG A 79 -11.59 -2.81 0.96
CA ARG A 79 -10.32 -3.55 0.95
C ARG A 79 -10.17 -4.21 -0.42
N HIS A 80 -9.32 -3.65 -1.29
CA HIS A 80 -8.99 -4.24 -2.59
C HIS A 80 -7.47 -4.38 -2.70
N PRO A 81 -6.93 -5.56 -3.09
CA PRO A 81 -5.49 -5.82 -3.10
C PRO A 81 -4.71 -4.94 -4.08
N GLU A 82 -5.39 -4.44 -5.10
CA GLU A 82 -4.76 -3.71 -6.19
C GLU A 82 -5.38 -2.34 -6.47
N ALA A 83 -6.31 -1.86 -5.65
CA ALA A 83 -6.99 -0.60 -5.94
C ALA A 83 -7.30 0.18 -4.67
N LEU A 84 -7.11 1.49 -4.74
CA LEU A 84 -7.64 2.42 -3.76
C LEU A 84 -9.08 2.73 -4.14
N THR A 85 -10.05 2.03 -3.55
CA THR A 85 -11.48 2.19 -3.89
C THR A 85 -12.27 2.75 -2.73
N ILE A 86 -13.10 3.77 -3.00
CA ILE A 86 -13.94 4.47 -2.02
C ILE A 86 -15.41 4.39 -2.49
N ALA A 87 -16.33 4.13 -1.57
CA ALA A 87 -17.76 4.23 -1.87
C ALA A 87 -18.20 5.70 -1.87
N VAL A 88 -18.86 6.14 -2.95
CA VAL A 88 -19.41 7.49 -3.11
C VAL A 88 -20.89 7.35 -3.45
N GLY A 89 -21.74 7.61 -2.46
CA GLY A 89 -23.18 7.33 -2.58
C GLY A 89 -23.42 5.83 -2.81
N ASN A 90 -24.07 5.49 -3.93
CA ASN A 90 -24.34 4.10 -4.32
C ASN A 90 -23.26 3.52 -5.26
N ASN A 91 -22.23 4.30 -5.61
CA ASN A 91 -21.19 3.92 -6.54
C ASN A 91 -19.86 3.64 -5.82
N LYS A 92 -18.95 2.95 -6.50
CA LYS A 92 -17.56 2.77 -6.08
C LYS A 92 -16.65 3.52 -7.05
N GLU A 93 -15.76 4.32 -6.51
CA GLU A 93 -14.76 5.06 -7.29
C GLU A 93 -13.37 4.54 -6.97
N SER A 94 -12.60 4.21 -8.01
CA SER A 94 -11.18 3.88 -7.89
C SER A 94 -10.33 5.13 -8.05
N LYS A 95 -9.42 5.35 -7.12
CA LYS A 95 -8.45 6.45 -7.12
C LYS A 95 -7.07 5.94 -7.53
N PRO A 96 -6.21 6.81 -8.12
CA PRO A 96 -4.85 6.42 -8.51
C PRO A 96 -3.98 5.97 -7.33
N LYS A 97 -3.23 4.87 -7.48
CA LYS A 97 -2.30 4.37 -6.45
C LYS A 97 -1.19 5.36 -6.07
N ARG A 98 -0.83 6.27 -6.99
CA ARG A 98 0.18 7.31 -6.74
C ARG A 98 -0.16 8.26 -5.58
N LEU A 99 -1.44 8.31 -5.17
CA LEU A 99 -1.89 9.10 -4.02
C LEU A 99 -1.58 8.42 -2.69
N VAL A 100 -1.36 7.11 -2.68
CA VAL A 100 -1.15 6.31 -1.46
C VAL A 100 0.10 6.77 -0.67
N PRO A 101 1.28 6.97 -1.28
CA PRO A 101 2.44 7.52 -0.57
C PRO A 101 2.15 8.86 0.11
N GLU A 102 1.47 9.79 -0.58
CA GLU A 102 1.12 11.11 -0.05
C GLU A 102 0.15 11.00 1.14
N MET A 103 -0.84 10.12 1.06
CA MET A 103 -1.77 9.84 2.16
C MET A 103 -1.03 9.29 3.38
N ILE A 104 -0.07 8.39 3.17
CA ILE A 104 0.71 7.77 4.25
C ILE A 104 1.61 8.81 4.91
N ALA A 105 2.32 9.61 4.12
CA ALA A 105 3.22 10.66 4.62
C ALA A 105 2.46 11.67 5.48
N ALA A 106 1.34 12.21 4.96
CA ALA A 106 0.52 13.17 5.67
C ALA A 106 -0.05 12.60 6.99
N ALA A 107 -0.41 11.31 7.01
CA ALA A 107 -0.87 10.64 8.22
C ALA A 107 0.20 10.57 9.31
N TYR A 108 1.45 10.28 8.95
CA TYR A 108 2.54 10.24 9.94
C TYR A 108 2.94 11.63 10.41
N GLU A 109 2.90 12.63 9.54
CA GLU A 109 3.20 14.03 9.87
C GLU A 109 2.28 14.55 10.99
N CYS A 110 0.98 14.27 10.92
CA CYS A 110 0.02 14.67 11.97
C CYS A 110 -0.12 13.65 13.11
N GLY A 111 0.69 12.58 13.12
CA GLY A 111 0.64 11.52 14.13
C GLY A 111 -0.51 10.51 13.99
N TYR A 112 -1.46 10.72 13.06
CA TYR A 112 -2.58 9.81 12.83
C TYR A 112 -2.14 8.42 12.38
N GLY A 113 -1.09 8.32 11.56
CA GLY A 113 -0.51 7.05 11.12
C GLY A 113 -0.04 6.17 12.28
N LYS A 114 0.57 6.78 13.31
CA LYS A 114 1.01 6.07 14.54
C LYS A 114 -0.18 5.50 15.30
N LEU A 115 -1.26 6.26 15.41
CA LEU A 115 -2.50 5.79 16.01
C LEU A 115 -3.08 4.61 15.23
N LEU A 116 -3.15 4.71 13.89
CA LEU A 116 -3.67 3.65 13.03
C LEU A 116 -2.85 2.36 13.11
N ASP A 117 -1.53 2.47 13.28
CA ASP A 117 -0.66 1.32 13.56
C ASP A 117 -0.92 0.72 14.94
N ALA A 118 -1.04 1.55 15.98
CA ALA A 118 -1.27 1.10 17.35
C ALA A 118 -2.59 0.31 17.49
N ILE A 119 -3.65 0.77 16.81
CA ILE A 119 -4.96 0.08 16.80
C ILE A 119 -5.02 -1.06 15.77
N ARG A 120 -3.91 -1.35 15.06
CA ARG A 120 -3.81 -2.38 14.02
C ARG A 120 -4.93 -2.28 12.98
N CYS A 121 -5.21 -1.07 12.49
CA CYS A 121 -6.28 -0.85 11.54
C CYS A 121 -6.03 -1.66 10.25
N GLU A 122 -6.95 -2.54 9.90
CA GLU A 122 -6.81 -3.43 8.74
C GLU A 122 -6.77 -2.68 7.41
N LYS A 123 -7.66 -1.67 7.24
CA LYS A 123 -7.69 -0.85 6.03
C LYS A 123 -6.39 -0.06 5.89
N TRP A 124 -5.85 0.46 6.98
CA TRP A 124 -4.55 1.12 6.99
C TRP A 124 -3.42 0.17 6.57
N SER A 125 -3.42 -1.05 7.10
CA SER A 125 -2.45 -2.08 6.74
C SER A 125 -2.53 -2.47 5.26
N MET A 126 -3.75 -2.54 4.70
CA MET A 126 -3.98 -2.75 3.26
C MET A 126 -3.50 -1.57 2.42
N LEU A 127 -3.78 -0.34 2.84
CA LEU A 127 -3.34 0.86 2.14
C LEU A 127 -1.81 0.88 2.00
N LYS A 128 -1.07 0.54 3.06
CA LYS A 128 0.40 0.43 3.01
C LYS A 128 0.91 -0.63 2.03
N LYS A 129 0.11 -1.63 1.67
CA LYS A 129 0.46 -2.63 0.63
C LYS A 129 0.15 -2.15 -0.78
N LEU A 130 -0.69 -1.13 -0.93
CA LEU A 130 -1.03 -0.53 -2.23
C LEU A 130 0.01 0.46 -2.73
N THR A 131 0.93 0.88 -1.86
CA THR A 131 2.09 1.69 -2.25
C THR A 131 2.77 1.02 -3.44
N PRO A 132 2.94 1.72 -4.57
CA PRO A 132 3.67 1.16 -5.70
C PRO A 132 4.98 0.58 -5.19
N GLN A 133 5.30 -0.67 -5.56
CA GLN A 133 6.68 -1.11 -5.44
C GLN A 133 7.51 -0.11 -6.23
N GLU A 134 8.51 0.51 -5.59
CA GLU A 134 9.43 1.45 -6.23
C GLU A 134 9.83 0.85 -7.59
N ASP A 135 9.70 1.66 -8.65
CA ASP A 135 10.09 1.21 -10.00
C ASP A 135 11.49 0.60 -9.88
N PRO A 136 11.67 -0.69 -10.23
CA PRO A 136 12.94 -1.34 -10.01
C PRO A 136 14.01 -0.55 -10.75
N VAL A 137 15.02 -0.07 -10.02
CA VAL A 137 16.15 0.63 -10.65
C VAL A 137 16.82 -0.36 -11.58
N HIS A 138 16.99 0.02 -12.85
CA HIS A 138 17.60 -0.85 -13.84
C HIS A 138 19.02 -0.43 -14.17
N ALA A 139 19.86 -1.41 -14.45
CA ALA A 139 21.20 -1.23 -14.98
C ALA A 139 21.36 -2.10 -16.22
N GLU A 140 22.13 -1.65 -17.20
CA GLU A 140 22.39 -2.40 -18.42
C GLU A 140 23.85 -2.84 -18.48
N PHE A 141 24.08 -4.08 -18.88
CA PHE A 141 25.42 -4.61 -19.11
C PHE A 141 25.39 -5.56 -20.30
N ALA A 142 26.27 -5.31 -21.29
CA ALA A 142 26.37 -6.11 -22.52
C ALA A 142 25.02 -6.34 -23.23
N GLY A 143 24.13 -5.33 -23.22
CA GLY A 143 22.79 -5.39 -23.81
C GLY A 143 21.74 -6.12 -22.96
N TYR A 144 22.09 -6.58 -21.76
CA TYR A 144 21.17 -7.22 -20.82
C TYR A 144 20.75 -6.24 -19.73
N ARG A 145 19.44 -6.19 -19.47
CA ARG A 145 18.86 -5.36 -18.42
C ARG A 145 18.78 -6.13 -17.10
N PHE A 146 19.43 -5.59 -16.09
CA PHE A 146 19.35 -6.02 -14.70
C PHE A 146 18.36 -5.15 -13.95
N TRP A 147 17.62 -5.74 -13.01
CA TRP A 147 16.90 -4.98 -12.00
C TRP A 147 17.65 -5.06 -10.68
N LEU A 148 17.83 -3.90 -10.05
CA LEU A 148 18.48 -3.73 -8.77
C LEU A 148 17.45 -3.87 -7.66
N ILE A 149 17.75 -4.72 -6.68
CA ILE A 149 16.92 -4.96 -5.51
C ILE A 149 17.74 -4.55 -4.29
N PHE A 150 17.20 -3.62 -3.50
CA PHE A 150 17.73 -3.30 -2.19
C PHE A 150 16.81 -3.85 -1.10
N GLY A 151 17.29 -4.85 -0.37
CA GLY A 151 16.58 -5.40 0.79
C GLY A 151 16.89 -4.59 2.04
N ARG A 152 15.91 -3.79 2.53
CA ARG A 152 16.08 -2.90 3.69
C ARG A 152 16.38 -3.65 5.00
N GLU A 153 15.82 -4.85 5.21
CA GLU A 153 15.99 -5.60 6.47
C GLU A 153 17.43 -6.10 6.71
N HIS A 154 18.17 -6.37 5.64
CA HIS A 154 19.54 -6.91 5.71
C HIS A 154 20.56 -5.99 5.04
N PHE A 155 20.16 -4.80 4.58
CA PHE A 155 20.98 -3.88 3.80
C PHE A 155 21.69 -4.58 2.63
N THR A 156 20.99 -5.48 1.93
CA THR A 156 21.58 -6.25 0.83
C THR A 156 21.18 -5.67 -0.52
N LEU A 157 22.18 -5.32 -1.34
CA LEU A 157 21.98 -4.97 -2.75
C LEU A 157 22.20 -6.22 -3.62
N ARG A 158 21.29 -6.46 -4.56
CA ARG A 158 21.39 -7.53 -5.56
C ARG A 158 20.98 -7.02 -6.93
N ALA A 159 21.57 -7.57 -7.98
CA ALA A 159 21.14 -7.32 -9.35
C ALA A 159 20.70 -8.65 -9.96
N ARG A 160 19.58 -8.64 -10.69
CA ARG A 160 19.01 -9.84 -11.29
C ARG A 160 18.65 -9.61 -12.75
N CYS A 161 18.96 -10.58 -13.59
CA CYS A 161 18.53 -10.64 -14.98
C CYS A 161 17.83 -11.98 -15.24
N LEU A 162 16.64 -11.92 -15.83
CA LEU A 162 15.84 -13.11 -16.16
C LEU A 162 15.92 -13.40 -17.65
N LEU A 163 16.27 -14.63 -17.98
CA LEU A 163 16.48 -15.08 -19.35
C LEU A 163 15.63 -16.32 -19.65
N LYS A 164 15.24 -16.46 -20.92
CA LYS A 164 14.38 -17.56 -21.37
C LYS A 164 15.16 -18.82 -21.75
N SER A 165 16.47 -18.72 -21.97
CA SER A 165 17.32 -19.85 -22.37
C SER A 165 18.55 -19.96 -21.48
N GLU A 166 19.01 -21.20 -21.32
CA GLU A 166 20.24 -21.53 -20.60
C GLU A 166 21.46 -20.94 -21.31
N GLU A 167 21.48 -21.03 -22.64
CA GLU A 167 22.54 -20.50 -23.48
C GLU A 167 22.73 -18.99 -23.30
N ALA A 168 21.64 -18.23 -23.22
CA ALA A 168 21.70 -16.80 -22.95
C ALA A 168 22.28 -16.52 -21.55
N ALA A 169 21.86 -17.30 -20.54
CA ALA A 169 22.37 -17.15 -19.18
C ALA A 169 23.86 -17.49 -19.07
N ASN A 170 24.31 -18.55 -19.72
CA ASN A 170 25.72 -18.94 -19.77
C ASN A 170 26.57 -17.95 -20.59
N THR A 171 25.99 -17.34 -21.63
CA THR A 171 26.66 -16.27 -22.39
C THR A 171 26.84 -15.02 -21.56
N LEU A 172 25.80 -14.58 -20.84
CA LEU A 172 25.87 -13.46 -19.91
C LEU A 172 26.84 -13.74 -18.75
N ALA A 173 26.79 -14.94 -18.15
CA ALA A 173 27.72 -15.32 -17.08
C ALA A 173 29.19 -15.29 -17.55
N ARG A 174 29.47 -15.74 -18.78
CA ARG A 174 30.80 -15.63 -19.38
C ARG A 174 31.21 -14.18 -19.63
N ALA A 175 30.29 -13.33 -20.09
CA ALA A 175 30.57 -11.90 -20.27
C ALA A 175 30.90 -11.21 -18.92
N LEU A 176 30.16 -11.52 -17.86
CA LEU A 176 30.42 -11.03 -16.50
C LEU A 176 31.76 -11.54 -15.97
N ALA A 177 32.08 -12.83 -16.18
CA ALA A 177 33.37 -13.40 -15.78
C ALA A 177 34.55 -12.73 -16.50
N ARG A 178 34.42 -12.40 -17.80
CA ARG A 178 35.42 -11.60 -18.54
C ARG A 178 35.57 -10.19 -17.98
N ALA A 179 34.50 -9.62 -17.45
CA ALA A 179 34.53 -8.36 -16.70
C ALA A 179 35.03 -8.54 -15.24
N GLY A 180 35.55 -9.71 -14.86
CA GLY A 180 36.08 -9.95 -13.51
C GLY A 180 35.01 -10.08 -12.43
N VAL A 181 33.75 -10.28 -12.82
CA VAL A 181 32.59 -10.31 -11.93
C VAL A 181 32.02 -11.72 -11.85
N GLN A 182 31.77 -12.19 -10.63
CA GLN A 182 31.17 -13.50 -10.39
C GLN A 182 29.65 -13.41 -10.35
N ALA A 183 29.00 -14.24 -11.16
CA ALA A 183 27.55 -14.33 -11.22
C ALA A 183 27.04 -15.71 -10.79
N ARG A 184 25.92 -15.74 -10.08
CA ARG A 184 25.22 -16.97 -9.75
C ARG A 184 24.11 -17.21 -10.78
N VAL A 185 24.18 -18.33 -11.48
CA VAL A 185 23.12 -18.77 -12.40
C VAL A 185 22.25 -19.79 -11.70
N ARG A 186 20.93 -19.60 -11.73
CA ARG A 186 19.95 -20.53 -11.14
C ARG A 186 18.75 -20.69 -12.05
N VAL A 187 18.14 -21.87 -12.03
CA VAL A 187 16.86 -22.11 -12.70
C VAL A 187 15.74 -21.66 -11.77
N CYS A 188 14.78 -20.91 -12.31
CA CYS A 188 13.52 -20.59 -11.65
C CYS A 188 12.34 -21.03 -12.52
N THR A 189 11.39 -21.70 -11.90
CA THR A 189 10.16 -22.16 -12.55
C THR A 189 9.03 -21.20 -12.21
N GLN A 190 8.34 -20.68 -13.23
CA GLN A 190 7.14 -19.86 -13.04
C GLN A 190 5.99 -20.56 -13.78
N GLY A 191 5.19 -21.32 -13.03
CA GLY A 191 4.24 -22.28 -13.61
C GLY A 191 4.98 -23.39 -14.35
N GLU A 192 4.59 -23.68 -15.58
CA GLU A 192 5.22 -24.68 -16.45
C GLU A 192 6.48 -24.17 -17.17
N ARG A 193 6.74 -22.86 -17.12
CA ARG A 193 7.85 -22.24 -17.86
C ARG A 193 9.12 -22.20 -17.01
N LYS A 194 10.23 -22.66 -17.59
CA LYS A 194 11.57 -22.57 -17.02
C LYS A 194 12.23 -21.28 -17.47
N TYR A 195 12.77 -20.54 -16.50
CA TYR A 195 13.56 -19.34 -16.72
C TYR A 195 14.92 -19.50 -16.04
N TRP A 196 15.89 -18.76 -16.55
CA TRP A 196 17.25 -18.73 -16.03
C TRP A 196 17.52 -17.37 -15.41
N LEU A 197 17.83 -17.38 -14.12
CA LEU A 197 18.11 -16.20 -13.34
C LEU A 197 19.63 -16.05 -13.17
N VAL A 198 20.17 -14.92 -13.61
CA VAL A 198 21.55 -14.51 -13.34
C VAL A 198 21.53 -13.47 -12.22
N GLU A 199 22.14 -13.78 -11.08
CA GLU A 199 22.17 -12.93 -9.89
C GLU A 199 23.59 -12.46 -9.56
N LEU A 200 23.73 -11.16 -9.29
CA LEU A 200 24.95 -10.52 -8.76
C LEU A 200 24.72 -10.09 -7.31
N SER A 201 25.75 -10.27 -6.48
CA SER A 201 25.78 -9.74 -5.11
C SER A 201 26.22 -8.27 -5.10
N GLY A 202 25.92 -7.54 -4.02
CA GLY A 202 26.33 -6.14 -3.86
C GLY A 202 27.81 -5.87 -4.15
N ARG A 203 28.71 -6.74 -3.69
CA ARG A 203 30.16 -6.63 -3.93
C ARG A 203 30.50 -6.75 -5.42
N GLU A 204 29.80 -7.63 -6.12
CA GLU A 204 30.02 -7.88 -7.56
C GLU A 204 29.42 -6.77 -8.42
N ILE A 205 28.32 -6.17 -7.98
CA ILE A 205 27.75 -4.95 -8.59
C ILE A 205 28.73 -3.78 -8.46
N LEU A 206 29.33 -3.60 -7.28
CA LEU A 206 30.30 -2.53 -7.05
C LEU A 206 31.52 -2.67 -7.99
N LYS A 207 32.09 -3.88 -8.10
CA LYS A 207 33.19 -4.14 -9.04
C LYS A 207 32.85 -3.81 -10.50
N LEU A 208 31.59 -4.04 -10.89
CA LEU A 208 31.12 -3.73 -12.24
C LEU A 208 30.95 -2.23 -12.45
N ALA A 209 30.55 -1.49 -11.40
CA ALA A 209 30.33 -0.05 -11.46
C ALA A 209 31.62 0.77 -11.37
N GLU A 210 32.68 0.23 -10.76
CA GLU A 210 33.99 0.87 -10.61
C GLU A 210 34.89 0.71 -11.86
N ARG A 211 34.41 0.06 -12.92
CA ARG A 211 35.11 -0.15 -14.19
C ARG A 211 34.57 0.74 -15.29
#